data_AF-A0A958V1W0-F1
#
_entry.id   AF-A0A958V1W0-F1
#
_cell.length_a   1.000
_cell.length_b   1.000
_cell.length_c   1.000
_cell.angle_alpha   90.00
_cell.angle_beta   90.00
_cell.angle_gamma   90.00
#
_symmetry.space_group_name_H-M   'P 1'
#
loop_
_entity.id
_entity.type
_entity.pdbx_description
1 polymer ?
#
loop_
_entity_poly.entity_id
_entity_poly.type
_entity_poly.pdbx_seq_one_letter_code
_entity_poly.pdbx_strand_id
1 'polypeptide(L)'
;MKTIVKTLPILFVFLCASSVEAQILKKLKKRAEKAAEEAVINKTERKVYDETSKKMDTILGNDGGKKGTGSTKESPPGTNGNDANTSGRAETDNSDNSLEINSKFDFVPGDKLLYFDDFSQDYIGDFPSKWNTNGGGELVTINGSQNKWLKILPGYNSLYIPDITDLPEEFTIEFDVISEGIDKKTSSQSYFRIMIADNNTFDTPENYAFVEYSFCQYIDIGIVIDNRINGKREIRNSVKADIRDIVAKEHHVSIAVNKQRFRLWINQTKYVDVPRLLPQNAAMKSIKFNLRGIDINKENIFLSNFKIAEGGLDLRRQLIENGKFITSGILFDSGSATIKPQSYGIIRQVSQAMQQEPSMHLNIIGFTDSDGPDEANLTLSKQRAAAVKDALVSVYHIASDRIQTDGKGEANPIADNATAVGKAQNRRVEFIKL
;
A
#
# COMPACT_ATOMS: atom_id res chain seq x y z
N MET A 1 -28.48 -0.59 84.67
CA MET A 1 -28.60 -1.64 83.63
C MET A 1 -28.44 -0.96 82.27
N LYS A 2 -27.44 -1.39 81.48
CA LYS A 2 -27.29 -1.30 80.01
C LYS A 2 -27.22 0.07 79.29
N THR A 3 -25.99 0.42 78.88
CA THR A 3 -25.45 0.68 77.51
C THR A 3 -26.08 1.68 76.50
N ILE A 4 -25.18 2.31 75.71
CA ILE A 4 -25.29 2.88 74.33
C ILE A 4 -25.76 4.36 74.28
N VAL A 5 -25.11 5.37 73.67
CA VAL A 5 -24.39 5.50 72.38
C VAL A 5 -23.27 6.56 72.47
N LYS A 6 -22.08 6.30 71.89
CA LYS A 6 -21.19 7.32 71.30
C LYS A 6 -21.15 7.06 69.80
N THR A 7 -21.39 8.06 68.97
CA THR A 7 -21.14 8.01 67.51
C THR A 7 -20.32 9.22 67.08
N LEU A 8 -19.18 8.90 66.45
CA LEU A 8 -18.15 9.75 65.86
C LEU A 8 -18.46 9.96 64.36
N PRO A 9 -18.13 11.10 63.74
CA PRO A 9 -18.24 11.24 62.29
C PRO A 9 -16.98 10.70 61.61
N ILE A 10 -17.13 9.76 60.67
CA ILE A 10 -16.10 9.42 59.68
C ILE A 10 -16.71 9.73 58.32
N LEU A 11 -16.29 10.85 57.75
CA LEU A 11 -16.55 11.21 56.36
C LEU A 11 -15.26 11.83 55.82
N PHE A 12 -14.31 11.03 55.32
CA PHE A 12 -13.26 11.52 54.41
C PHE A 12 -12.40 10.42 53.76
N VAL A 13 -12.97 9.39 53.12
CA VAL A 13 -12.18 8.52 52.21
C VAL A 13 -13.08 7.95 51.11
N PHE A 14 -13.45 8.73 50.07
CA PHE A 14 -14.01 8.16 48.82
C PHE A 14 -14.00 9.16 47.64
N LEU A 15 -12.94 9.95 47.47
CA LEU A 15 -12.83 10.93 46.37
C LEU A 15 -11.53 10.89 45.55
N CYS A 16 -10.68 9.86 45.76
CA CYS A 16 -9.41 9.73 45.02
C CYS A 16 -9.32 8.51 44.07
N ALA A 17 -10.37 7.68 43.96
CA ALA A 17 -10.33 6.48 43.10
C ALA A 17 -10.79 6.76 41.65
N SER A 18 -11.73 7.69 41.43
CA SER A 18 -12.35 7.88 40.11
C SER A 18 -11.44 8.51 39.04
N SER A 19 -10.43 9.30 39.44
CA SER A 19 -9.47 9.88 38.49
C SER A 19 -8.40 8.87 38.05
N VAL A 20 -8.03 7.94 38.93
CA VAL A 20 -7.00 6.92 38.67
C VAL A 20 -7.54 5.84 37.73
N GLU A 21 -8.76 5.34 37.95
CA GLU A 21 -9.43 4.41 37.04
C GLU A 21 -9.61 4.99 35.62
N ALA A 22 -10.04 6.26 35.51
CA ALA A 22 -10.26 6.92 34.22
C ALA A 22 -8.96 7.13 33.43
N GLN A 23 -7.84 7.38 34.12
CA GLN A 23 -6.53 7.57 33.50
C GLN A 23 -5.89 6.22 33.11
N ILE A 24 -6.16 5.15 33.87
CA ILE A 24 -5.79 3.77 33.52
C ILE A 24 -6.59 3.27 32.32
N LEU A 25 -7.91 3.49 32.27
CA LEU A 25 -8.75 3.13 31.12
C LEU A 25 -8.34 3.88 29.85
N LYS A 26 -8.04 5.18 29.94
CA LYS A 26 -7.52 5.95 28.80
C LYS A 26 -6.19 5.40 28.30
N LYS A 27 -5.26 5.02 29.20
CA LYS A 27 -3.98 4.41 28.82
C LYS A 27 -4.15 3.01 28.22
N LEU A 28 -5.07 2.21 28.73
CA LEU A 28 -5.41 0.88 28.19
C LEU A 28 -6.03 0.99 26.80
N LYS A 29 -6.96 1.92 26.58
CA LYS A 29 -7.56 2.20 25.27
C LYS A 29 -6.50 2.64 24.25
N LYS A 30 -5.64 3.59 24.61
CA LYS A 30 -4.54 4.06 23.75
C LYS A 30 -3.54 2.95 23.42
N ARG A 31 -3.26 2.05 24.37
CA ARG A 31 -2.40 0.87 24.14
C ARG A 31 -3.09 -0.17 23.25
N ALA A 32 -4.39 -0.36 23.38
CA ALA A 32 -5.16 -1.26 22.52
C ALA A 32 -5.26 -0.72 21.08
N GLU A 33 -5.49 0.59 20.90
CA GLU A 33 -5.45 1.27 19.60
C GLU A 33 -4.07 1.15 18.95
N LYS A 34 -3.01 1.48 19.69
CA LYS A 34 -1.62 1.35 19.21
C LYS A 34 -1.24 -0.10 18.87
N ALA A 35 -1.66 -1.06 19.70
CA ALA A 35 -1.42 -2.48 19.45
C ALA A 35 -2.22 -3.02 18.26
N ALA A 36 -3.42 -2.49 18.00
CA ALA A 36 -4.20 -2.79 16.81
C ALA A 36 -3.52 -2.23 15.56
N GLU A 37 -3.11 -0.95 15.56
CA GLU A 37 -2.37 -0.31 14.46
C GLU A 37 -1.05 -1.04 14.14
N GLU A 38 -0.25 -1.36 15.16
CA GLU A 38 1.01 -2.09 15.00
C GLU A 38 0.81 -3.55 14.57
N ALA A 39 -0.28 -4.21 15.00
CA ALA A 39 -0.59 -5.58 14.59
C ALA A 39 -1.14 -5.68 13.17
N VAL A 40 -1.87 -4.66 12.70
CA VAL A 40 -2.39 -4.56 11.33
C VAL A 40 -1.25 -4.34 10.35
N ILE A 41 -0.32 -3.42 10.64
CA ILE A 41 0.89 -3.21 9.84
C ILE A 41 1.69 -4.53 9.72
N ASN A 42 2.07 -5.16 10.83
CA ASN A 42 2.99 -6.31 10.83
C ASN A 42 2.41 -7.66 10.33
N LYS A 43 1.09 -7.79 10.09
CA LYS A 43 0.47 -9.07 9.64
C LYS A 43 0.16 -9.11 8.15
N THR A 44 -0.32 -8.01 7.57
CA THR A 44 -0.52 -7.88 6.11
C THR A 44 0.82 -8.01 5.39
N GLU A 45 1.88 -7.48 5.99
CA GLU A 45 3.24 -7.52 5.47
C GLU A 45 3.85 -8.92 5.44
N ARG A 46 3.49 -9.80 6.38
CA ARG A 46 4.17 -11.09 6.58
C ARG A 46 3.87 -12.13 5.49
N LYS A 47 2.68 -12.08 4.87
CA LYS A 47 2.32 -12.98 3.74
C LYS A 47 2.76 -12.41 2.39
N VAL A 48 2.70 -11.09 2.22
CA VAL A 48 3.23 -10.40 1.03
C VAL A 48 4.76 -10.55 0.95
N TYR A 49 5.44 -10.57 2.11
CA TYR A 49 6.88 -10.78 2.23
C TYR A 49 7.35 -12.12 1.66
N ASP A 50 6.62 -13.22 1.88
CA ASP A 50 7.07 -14.57 1.49
C ASP A 50 7.05 -14.83 -0.03
N GLU A 51 6.15 -14.19 -0.77
CA GLU A 51 6.14 -14.24 -2.25
C GLU A 51 7.03 -13.15 -2.87
N THR A 52 7.17 -11.99 -2.20
CA THR A 52 7.99 -10.86 -2.68
C THR A 52 9.49 -11.10 -2.49
N SER A 53 9.92 -11.63 -1.33
CA SER A 53 11.31 -11.99 -1.06
C SER A 53 11.83 -13.02 -2.05
N LYS A 54 11.06 -14.08 -2.33
CA LYS A 54 11.44 -15.10 -3.31
C LYS A 54 11.66 -14.54 -4.72
N LYS A 55 10.84 -13.57 -5.15
CA LYS A 55 11.03 -12.90 -6.45
C LYS A 55 12.17 -11.88 -6.41
N MET A 56 12.36 -11.16 -5.31
CA MET A 56 13.46 -10.21 -5.14
C MET A 56 14.81 -10.91 -5.02
N ASP A 57 14.93 -12.03 -4.32
CA ASP A 57 16.15 -12.83 -4.22
C ASP A 57 16.57 -13.38 -5.60
N THR A 58 15.58 -13.71 -6.45
CA THR A 58 15.82 -14.11 -7.84
C THR A 58 16.30 -12.94 -8.71
N ILE A 59 15.84 -11.72 -8.44
CA ILE A 59 16.20 -10.49 -9.20
C ILE A 59 17.51 -9.86 -8.68
N LEU A 60 17.84 -10.04 -7.39
CA LEU A 60 19.03 -9.51 -6.74
C LEU A 60 20.27 -10.40 -6.93
N GLY A 61 20.18 -11.44 -7.76
CA GLY A 61 21.34 -12.21 -8.23
C GLY A 61 22.07 -13.00 -7.13
N ASN A 62 21.36 -13.44 -6.08
CA ASN A 62 21.98 -14.27 -5.04
C ASN A 62 21.85 -15.75 -5.41
N ASP A 63 22.62 -16.16 -6.42
CA ASP A 63 22.81 -17.58 -6.74
C ASP A 63 23.61 -18.21 -5.60
N GLY A 64 22.88 -18.80 -4.63
CA GLY A 64 23.43 -19.61 -3.57
C GLY A 64 24.10 -20.84 -4.14
N GLY A 65 25.36 -20.70 -4.54
CA GLY A 65 26.21 -21.77 -5.03
C GLY A 65 26.27 -22.93 -4.05
N LYS A 66 25.53 -24.01 -4.33
CA LYS A 66 25.80 -25.33 -3.77
C LYS A 66 26.65 -26.13 -4.75
N LYS A 67 27.97 -26.11 -4.48
CA LYS A 67 28.93 -27.10 -4.98
C LYS A 67 28.42 -28.51 -4.70
N GLY A 68 28.47 -29.33 -5.73
CA GLY A 68 27.96 -30.69 -5.71
C GLY A 68 28.77 -31.66 -4.85
N THR A 69 28.10 -32.75 -4.50
CA THR A 69 28.72 -34.06 -4.32
C THR A 69 27.83 -35.07 -5.05
N GLY A 70 28.45 -35.82 -5.95
CA GLY A 70 27.76 -36.73 -6.85
C GLY A 70 27.37 -38.05 -6.20
N SER A 71 26.39 -38.71 -6.83
CA SER A 71 26.33 -40.16 -6.86
C SER A 71 25.59 -40.59 -8.13
N THR A 72 26.30 -41.37 -8.92
CA THR A 72 25.89 -42.15 -10.09
C THR A 72 24.83 -43.20 -9.75
N LYS A 73 23.92 -43.47 -10.71
CA LYS A 73 23.34 -44.77 -11.10
C LYS A 73 22.31 -44.52 -12.23
N GLU A 74 22.70 -44.74 -13.48
CA GLU A 74 22.43 -45.97 -14.27
C GLU A 74 20.94 -46.21 -14.56
N SER A 75 20.55 -45.91 -15.80
CA SER A 75 19.38 -46.49 -16.48
C SER A 75 19.89 -47.44 -17.58
N PRO A 76 19.26 -48.61 -17.82
CA PRO A 76 19.68 -49.53 -18.87
C PRO A 76 19.04 -49.21 -20.25
N PRO A 77 19.60 -49.77 -21.35
CA PRO A 77 19.44 -49.24 -22.71
C PRO A 77 18.59 -50.12 -23.65
N GLY A 78 18.17 -49.53 -24.78
CA GLY A 78 17.77 -50.23 -26.00
C GLY A 78 17.44 -49.25 -27.15
N THR A 79 18.39 -48.96 -28.08
CA THR A 79 18.48 -49.45 -29.50
C THR A 79 17.20 -49.29 -30.32
N ASN A 80 17.12 -48.90 -31.60
CA ASN A 80 17.96 -48.50 -32.77
C ASN A 80 16.94 -47.87 -33.76
N GLY A 81 17.19 -47.07 -34.80
CA GLY A 81 18.34 -46.57 -35.52
C GLY A 81 17.84 -45.83 -36.79
N ASN A 82 18.71 -44.99 -37.37
CA ASN A 82 18.82 -44.53 -38.79
C ASN A 82 17.61 -43.78 -39.43
N ASP A 83 17.74 -42.69 -40.18
CA ASP A 83 18.76 -42.33 -41.18
C ASP A 83 18.93 -40.81 -41.36
N ALA A 84 20.09 -40.45 -41.90
CA ALA A 84 20.56 -39.12 -42.22
C ALA A 84 19.85 -38.47 -43.42
N ASN A 85 19.73 -37.13 -43.41
CA ASN A 85 20.27 -36.35 -44.52
C ASN A 85 20.59 -34.89 -44.13
N THR A 86 21.84 -34.53 -44.41
CA THR A 86 22.46 -33.21 -44.30
C THR A 86 21.91 -32.22 -45.32
N SER A 87 21.65 -30.98 -44.90
CA SER A 87 22.00 -29.79 -45.69
C SER A 87 22.32 -28.63 -44.76
N GLY A 88 23.54 -28.10 -44.88
CA GLY A 88 24.06 -27.08 -43.99
C GLY A 88 23.59 -25.68 -44.33
N ARG A 89 23.55 -24.81 -43.32
CA ARG A 89 23.97 -23.41 -43.46
C ARG A 89 24.14 -22.74 -42.10
N ALA A 90 25.32 -22.15 -41.93
CA ALA A 90 25.66 -21.00 -41.10
C ALA A 90 25.20 -21.00 -39.63
N GLU A 91 26.18 -21.15 -38.74
CA GLU A 91 26.15 -20.58 -37.40
C GLU A 91 25.91 -19.06 -37.52
N THR A 92 24.68 -18.63 -37.28
CA THR A 92 24.41 -17.28 -36.80
C THR A 92 24.40 -17.33 -35.29
N ASP A 93 25.45 -16.75 -34.73
CA ASP A 93 25.59 -16.35 -33.34
C ASP A 93 24.40 -15.45 -32.97
N ASN A 94 23.32 -16.05 -32.49
CA ASN A 94 22.18 -15.31 -31.97
C ASN A 94 22.53 -14.95 -30.53
N SER A 95 23.31 -13.89 -30.38
CA SER A 95 23.37 -13.14 -29.13
C SER A 95 21.95 -12.68 -28.82
N ASP A 96 21.29 -13.45 -27.97
CA ASP A 96 20.00 -13.12 -27.38
C ASP A 96 20.22 -11.92 -26.46
N ASN A 97 20.38 -10.75 -27.07
CA ASN A 97 20.25 -9.46 -26.40
C ASN A 97 18.76 -9.28 -26.09
N SER A 98 18.27 -10.06 -25.13
CA SER A 98 16.98 -9.81 -24.50
C SER A 98 17.07 -8.42 -23.89
N LEU A 99 16.37 -7.46 -24.52
CA LEU A 99 16.29 -6.10 -24.05
C LEU A 99 15.73 -6.14 -22.61
N GLU A 100 16.56 -5.88 -21.61
CA GLU A 100 16.10 -5.83 -20.22
C GLU A 100 15.18 -4.61 -20.04
N ILE A 101 13.87 -4.84 -20.17
CA ILE A 101 12.87 -3.81 -19.91
C ILE A 101 12.70 -3.71 -18.38
N ASN A 102 13.53 -2.87 -17.75
CA ASN A 102 13.52 -2.61 -16.32
C ASN A 102 12.36 -1.67 -15.90
N SER A 103 11.12 -2.17 -15.96
CA SER A 103 9.95 -1.48 -15.37
C SER A 103 9.75 -1.93 -13.92
N LYS A 104 10.44 -1.27 -12.97
CA LYS A 104 10.28 -1.52 -11.52
C LYS A 104 9.04 -0.77 -10.95
N PHE A 105 8.52 -1.20 -9.80
CA PHE A 105 7.47 -0.48 -9.07
C PHE A 105 7.90 0.97 -8.77
N ASP A 106 7.05 1.94 -9.13
CA ASP A 106 7.34 3.39 -9.07
C ASP A 106 6.27 4.20 -8.34
N PHE A 107 5.35 3.52 -7.63
CA PHE A 107 4.38 4.18 -6.78
C PHE A 107 5.09 4.89 -5.61
N VAL A 108 4.65 6.11 -5.31
CA VAL A 108 5.10 6.86 -4.15
C VAL A 108 3.87 7.21 -3.33
N PRO A 109 3.77 6.74 -2.07
CA PRO A 109 2.65 7.07 -1.21
C PRO A 109 2.68 8.57 -0.85
N GLY A 110 1.49 9.12 -0.62
CA GLY A 110 1.34 10.46 -0.03
C GLY A 110 1.94 10.52 1.37
N ASP A 111 2.50 11.68 1.70
CA ASP A 111 3.21 11.94 2.96
C ASP A 111 2.27 12.41 4.08
N LYS A 112 1.12 12.98 3.73
CA LYS A 112 0.10 13.43 4.67
C LYS A 112 -1.16 12.58 4.57
N LEU A 113 -1.34 11.69 5.55
CA LEU A 113 -2.53 10.85 5.68
C LEU A 113 -3.79 11.71 5.85
N LEU A 114 -4.75 11.55 4.94
CA LEU A 114 -6.05 12.23 4.96
C LEU A 114 -7.15 11.34 5.50
N TYR A 115 -7.11 10.06 5.14
CA TYR A 115 -8.12 9.08 5.53
C TYR A 115 -7.46 7.71 5.74
N PHE A 116 -7.91 7.00 6.76
CA PHE A 116 -7.53 5.61 6.99
C PHE A 116 -8.68 4.85 7.66
N ASP A 117 -8.94 3.66 7.15
CA ASP A 117 -9.90 2.74 7.73
C ASP A 117 -9.51 1.27 7.46
N ASP A 118 -9.18 0.57 8.54
CA ASP A 118 -8.97 -0.88 8.60
C ASP A 118 -10.16 -1.62 9.25
N PHE A 119 -11.23 -0.88 9.52
CA PHE A 119 -12.46 -1.34 10.16
C PHE A 119 -12.29 -1.89 11.58
N SER A 120 -11.12 -1.72 12.20
CA SER A 120 -10.81 -2.28 13.52
C SER A 120 -11.77 -1.78 14.61
N GLN A 121 -12.29 -0.56 14.46
CA GLN A 121 -13.15 0.11 15.44
C GLN A 121 -14.64 -0.22 15.30
N ASP A 122 -15.07 -0.79 14.18
CA ASP A 122 -16.47 -1.10 13.88
C ASP A 122 -16.82 -2.55 14.26
N TYR A 123 -18.12 -2.89 14.39
CA TYR A 123 -18.53 -4.23 14.80
C TYR A 123 -18.68 -5.19 13.61
N ILE A 124 -18.37 -6.47 13.82
CA ILE A 124 -18.62 -7.52 12.83
C ILE A 124 -20.13 -7.63 12.59
N GLY A 125 -20.54 -7.76 11.33
CA GLY A 125 -21.93 -7.78 10.89
C GLY A 125 -22.51 -6.40 10.56
N ASP A 126 -21.88 -5.31 11.03
CA ASP A 126 -22.30 -3.95 10.69
C ASP A 126 -21.65 -3.47 9.39
N PHE A 127 -22.29 -2.51 8.74
CA PHE A 127 -21.64 -1.70 7.71
C PHE A 127 -20.75 -0.64 8.41
N PRO A 128 -19.52 -0.39 7.93
CA PRO A 128 -18.56 0.47 8.63
C PRO A 128 -19.05 1.91 8.75
N SER A 129 -18.88 2.51 9.93
CA SER A 129 -19.47 3.81 10.29
C SER A 129 -18.88 4.99 9.51
N LYS A 130 -17.66 4.87 9.00
CA LYS A 130 -16.99 5.90 8.18
C LYS A 130 -17.26 5.75 6.68
N TRP A 131 -18.20 4.89 6.29
CA TRP A 131 -18.54 4.67 4.90
C TRP A 131 -20.03 4.86 4.68
N ASN A 132 -20.36 5.24 3.45
CA ASN A 132 -21.72 5.39 2.98
C ASN A 132 -21.99 4.38 1.87
N THR A 133 -23.20 3.82 1.84
CA THR A 133 -23.63 2.97 0.73
C THR A 133 -25.13 3.12 0.46
N ASN A 134 -25.51 2.96 -0.81
CA ASN A 134 -26.90 2.71 -1.24
C ASN A 134 -27.13 1.24 -1.61
N GLY A 135 -26.15 0.37 -1.32
CA GLY A 135 -26.18 -1.08 -1.48
C GLY A 135 -26.22 -1.76 -0.12
N GLY A 136 -25.53 -2.89 -0.01
CA GLY A 136 -25.42 -3.64 1.23
C GLY A 136 -24.03 -4.23 1.39
N GLY A 137 -23.65 -4.48 2.62
CA GLY A 137 -22.35 -5.03 2.96
C GLY A 137 -22.23 -5.14 4.46
N GLU A 138 -21.22 -5.85 4.90
CA GLU A 138 -20.98 -6.09 6.31
C GLU A 138 -19.51 -6.31 6.56
N LEU A 139 -19.07 -6.01 7.77
CA LEU A 139 -17.75 -6.37 8.22
C LEU A 139 -17.70 -7.83 8.63
N VAL A 140 -16.72 -8.55 8.11
CA VAL A 140 -16.48 -9.96 8.43
C VAL A 140 -15.04 -10.18 8.83
N THR A 141 -14.78 -11.34 9.44
CA THR A 141 -13.44 -11.87 9.64
C THR A 141 -13.23 -13.09 8.75
N ILE A 142 -12.08 -13.19 8.10
CA ILE A 142 -11.75 -14.31 7.21
C ILE A 142 -10.82 -15.28 7.98
N ASN A 143 -11.13 -16.57 7.96
CA ASN A 143 -10.32 -17.66 8.54
C ASN A 143 -9.94 -17.45 10.03
N GLY A 144 -10.84 -16.87 10.83
CA GLY A 144 -10.57 -16.59 12.25
C GLY A 144 -9.50 -15.52 12.50
N SER A 145 -9.14 -14.75 11.46
CA SER A 145 -8.28 -13.57 11.61
C SER A 145 -8.96 -12.52 12.48
N GLN A 146 -8.16 -11.70 13.16
CA GLN A 146 -8.64 -10.51 13.86
C GLN A 146 -8.86 -9.33 12.90
N ASN A 147 -8.30 -9.41 11.69
CA ASN A 147 -8.47 -8.37 10.67
C ASN A 147 -9.90 -8.40 10.14
N LYS A 148 -10.53 -7.23 10.11
CA LYS A 148 -11.87 -7.04 9.59
C LYS A 148 -11.81 -6.65 8.12
N TRP A 149 -12.79 -7.12 7.38
CA TRP A 149 -12.91 -6.92 5.95
C TRP A 149 -14.34 -6.49 5.64
N LEU A 150 -14.48 -5.43 4.85
CA LEU A 150 -15.76 -5.07 4.29
C LEU A 150 -16.12 -6.04 3.17
N LYS A 151 -17.07 -6.93 3.42
CA LYS A 151 -17.73 -7.74 2.39
C LYS A 151 -18.68 -6.83 1.60
N ILE A 152 -18.39 -6.67 0.32
CA ILE A 152 -19.16 -5.80 -0.58
C ILE A 152 -20.20 -6.65 -1.31
N LEU A 153 -21.49 -6.26 -1.27
CA LEU A 153 -22.49 -6.91 -2.11
C LEU A 153 -22.48 -6.31 -3.53
N PRO A 154 -22.54 -7.13 -4.59
CA PRO A 154 -22.62 -6.65 -5.96
C PRO A 154 -24.00 -6.02 -6.23
N GLY A 155 -24.02 -5.01 -7.09
CA GLY A 155 -25.27 -4.38 -7.54
C GLY A 155 -25.08 -3.56 -8.80
N TYR A 156 -26.19 -3.28 -9.50
CA TYR A 156 -26.12 -2.53 -10.78
C TYR A 156 -25.69 -1.08 -10.60
N ASN A 157 -26.18 -0.44 -9.53
CA ASN A 157 -25.94 0.97 -9.20
C ASN A 157 -25.49 1.14 -7.74
N SER A 158 -25.01 0.06 -7.12
CA SER A 158 -24.53 0.09 -5.73
C SER A 158 -23.19 0.81 -5.67
N LEU A 159 -23.15 1.84 -4.83
CA LEU A 159 -22.01 2.68 -4.57
C LEU A 159 -21.56 2.49 -3.13
N TYR A 160 -20.25 2.43 -2.93
CA TYR A 160 -19.61 2.43 -1.61
C TYR A 160 -18.65 3.61 -1.58
N ILE A 161 -18.85 4.52 -0.65
CA ILE A 161 -18.23 5.84 -0.64
C ILE A 161 -17.60 6.04 0.75
N PRO A 162 -16.27 6.07 0.88
CA PRO A 162 -15.61 6.46 2.13
C PRO A 162 -16.03 7.90 2.50
N ASP A 163 -16.25 8.17 3.77
CA ASP A 163 -16.67 9.48 4.27
C ASP A 163 -15.49 10.46 4.33
N ILE A 164 -15.02 10.83 3.15
CA ILE A 164 -14.06 11.91 2.91
C ILE A 164 -14.68 12.91 1.95
N THR A 165 -14.60 14.19 2.30
CA THR A 165 -14.98 15.28 1.42
C THR A 165 -13.74 16.04 0.97
N ASP A 166 -13.73 16.45 -0.30
CA ASP A 166 -12.72 17.34 -0.89
C ASP A 166 -11.32 16.72 -1.00
N LEU A 167 -11.11 15.98 -2.08
CA LEU A 167 -9.80 15.42 -2.42
C LEU A 167 -8.87 16.55 -2.88
N PRO A 168 -7.60 16.59 -2.46
CA PRO A 168 -6.64 17.57 -2.96
C PRO A 168 -6.33 17.30 -4.45
N GLU A 169 -5.63 18.22 -5.11
CA GLU A 169 -5.20 18.00 -6.51
C GLU A 169 -4.22 16.81 -6.65
N GLU A 170 -3.47 16.52 -5.59
CA GLU A 170 -2.42 15.52 -5.57
C GLU A 170 -2.64 14.60 -4.38
N PHE A 171 -3.00 13.35 -4.66
CA PHE A 171 -3.26 12.35 -3.63
C PHE A 171 -2.97 10.94 -4.13
N THR A 172 -2.93 10.05 -3.16
CA THR A 172 -2.77 8.62 -3.35
C THR A 172 -3.88 7.87 -2.65
N ILE A 173 -4.23 6.70 -3.18
CA ILE A 173 -5.17 5.76 -2.59
C ILE A 173 -4.48 4.41 -2.50
N GLU A 174 -4.64 3.72 -1.38
CA GLU A 174 -4.13 2.36 -1.17
C GLU A 174 -5.22 1.53 -0.48
N PHE A 175 -5.40 0.27 -0.87
CA PHE A 175 -6.28 -0.68 -0.20
C PHE A 175 -6.00 -2.12 -0.65
N ASP A 176 -6.48 -3.07 0.13
CA ASP A 176 -6.37 -4.49 -0.17
C ASP A 176 -7.71 -5.08 -0.60
N VAL A 177 -7.66 -6.03 -1.51
CA VAL A 177 -8.83 -6.77 -2.00
C VAL A 177 -8.57 -8.27 -1.89
N ILE A 178 -9.55 -8.99 -1.36
CA ILE A 178 -9.58 -10.46 -1.37
C ILE A 178 -10.83 -10.90 -2.14
N SER A 179 -10.66 -11.94 -2.96
CA SER A 179 -11.77 -12.67 -3.55
C SER A 179 -11.83 -14.09 -2.99
N GLU A 180 -13.04 -14.63 -2.89
CA GLU A 180 -13.31 -16.01 -2.54
C GLU A 180 -14.29 -16.59 -3.55
N GLY A 181 -14.07 -17.85 -3.95
CA GLY A 181 -15.03 -18.60 -4.76
C GLY A 181 -15.07 -18.27 -6.26
N ILE A 182 -14.26 -17.31 -6.72
CA ILE A 182 -14.18 -16.98 -8.15
C ILE A 182 -13.56 -18.12 -8.96
N ASP A 183 -14.13 -18.40 -10.13
CA ASP A 183 -13.70 -19.48 -11.01
C ASP A 183 -14.05 -19.20 -12.48
N LYS A 184 -13.87 -20.21 -13.36
CA LYS A 184 -14.16 -20.09 -14.79
C LYS A 184 -15.63 -19.79 -15.13
N LYS A 185 -16.54 -19.83 -14.16
CA LYS A 185 -17.96 -19.47 -14.33
C LYS A 185 -18.27 -18.07 -13.81
N THR A 186 -17.32 -17.38 -13.15
CA THR A 186 -17.47 -15.99 -12.76
C THR A 186 -17.78 -15.13 -13.98
N SER A 187 -18.81 -14.29 -13.86
CA SER A 187 -19.41 -13.57 -14.98
C SER A 187 -18.40 -12.75 -15.77
N SER A 188 -18.51 -12.76 -17.10
CA SER A 188 -17.75 -11.84 -17.98
C SER A 188 -18.18 -10.38 -17.82
N GLN A 189 -19.32 -10.11 -17.17
CA GLN A 189 -19.75 -8.77 -16.78
C GLN A 189 -19.26 -8.38 -15.38
N SER A 190 -18.46 -9.22 -14.72
CA SER A 190 -17.93 -8.88 -13.40
C SER A 190 -16.93 -7.74 -13.49
N TYR A 191 -17.03 -6.81 -12.55
CA TYR A 191 -16.01 -5.79 -12.36
C TYR A 191 -15.98 -5.27 -10.94
N PHE A 192 -14.81 -4.82 -10.54
CA PHE A 192 -14.61 -3.84 -9.47
C PHE A 192 -14.28 -2.49 -10.09
N ARG A 193 -15.14 -1.50 -9.90
CA ARG A 193 -14.96 -0.13 -10.38
C ARG A 193 -14.41 0.73 -9.26
N ILE A 194 -13.40 1.53 -9.59
CA ILE A 194 -12.87 2.58 -8.73
C ILE A 194 -13.08 3.90 -9.46
N MET A 195 -13.95 4.75 -8.94
CA MET A 195 -14.34 6.02 -9.54
C MET A 195 -13.85 7.19 -8.69
N ILE A 196 -13.33 8.22 -9.34
CA ILE A 196 -13.09 9.53 -8.76
C ILE A 196 -14.16 10.47 -9.32
N ALA A 197 -14.91 11.14 -8.45
CA ALA A 197 -16.08 11.95 -8.82
C ALA A 197 -16.05 13.35 -8.20
N ASP A 198 -16.69 14.32 -8.86
CA ASP A 198 -16.81 15.72 -8.43
C ASP A 198 -17.94 16.00 -7.43
N ASN A 199 -18.70 14.97 -7.06
CA ASN A 199 -19.72 15.01 -6.01
C ASN A 199 -19.46 13.90 -4.97
N ASN A 200 -20.06 14.01 -3.78
CA ASN A 200 -20.01 12.99 -2.73
C ASN A 200 -21.39 12.34 -2.47
N THR A 201 -22.34 12.48 -3.40
CA THR A 201 -23.69 11.92 -3.28
C THR A 201 -23.82 10.61 -4.04
N PHE A 202 -24.98 9.95 -3.97
CA PHE A 202 -25.28 8.77 -4.78
C PHE A 202 -25.71 9.11 -6.22
N ASP A 203 -25.81 10.39 -6.56
CA ASP A 203 -26.20 10.84 -7.89
C ASP A 203 -25.07 10.66 -8.90
N THR A 204 -25.45 10.65 -10.18
CA THR A 204 -24.48 10.63 -11.28
C THR A 204 -23.66 11.92 -11.25
N PRO A 205 -22.33 11.84 -11.10
CA PRO A 205 -21.46 13.02 -11.15
C PRO A 205 -21.42 13.64 -12.54
N GLU A 206 -21.23 14.96 -12.60
CA GLU A 206 -21.07 15.68 -13.87
C GLU A 206 -19.68 15.40 -14.46
N ASN A 207 -18.66 15.39 -13.59
CA ASN A 207 -17.29 15.04 -13.92
C ASN A 207 -16.83 13.83 -13.10
N TYR A 208 -16.37 12.80 -13.79
CA TYR A 208 -15.77 11.64 -13.15
C TYR A 208 -14.85 10.89 -14.08
N ALA A 209 -13.94 10.12 -13.50
CA ALA A 209 -13.25 9.06 -14.22
C ALA A 209 -13.28 7.80 -13.40
N PHE A 210 -13.20 6.65 -14.07
CA PHE A 210 -13.08 5.38 -13.38
C PHE A 210 -12.13 4.43 -14.10
N VAL A 211 -11.63 3.49 -13.31
CA VAL A 211 -11.03 2.26 -13.79
C VAL A 211 -11.86 1.08 -13.35
N GLU A 212 -11.97 0.06 -14.20
CA GLU A 212 -12.61 -1.22 -13.85
C GLU A 212 -11.66 -2.36 -14.15
N TYR A 213 -11.56 -3.30 -13.23
CA TYR A 213 -10.90 -4.58 -13.49
C TYR A 213 -11.87 -5.72 -13.18
N SER A 214 -11.78 -6.81 -13.97
CA SER A 214 -12.73 -7.92 -13.92
C SER A 214 -12.26 -9.06 -13.02
N PHE A 215 -13.21 -9.81 -12.45
CA PHE A 215 -12.95 -11.07 -11.76
C PHE A 215 -13.18 -12.30 -12.65
N CYS A 216 -13.58 -12.11 -13.92
CA CYS A 216 -13.82 -13.19 -14.86
C CYS A 216 -12.55 -14.04 -15.07
N GLN A 217 -12.65 -15.35 -14.87
CA GLN A 217 -11.50 -16.26 -15.05
C GLN A 217 -11.48 -16.96 -16.42
N TYR A 218 -12.56 -16.85 -17.20
CA TYR A 218 -12.68 -17.53 -18.50
C TYR A 218 -11.81 -16.88 -19.59
N ILE A 219 -11.79 -15.54 -19.66
CA ILE A 219 -11.06 -14.75 -20.66
C ILE A 219 -10.39 -13.54 -20.00
N ASP A 220 -9.31 -13.03 -20.60
CA ASP A 220 -8.76 -11.73 -20.21
C ASP A 220 -9.67 -10.59 -20.72
N ILE A 221 -10.33 -9.89 -19.79
CA ILE A 221 -11.19 -8.73 -20.10
C ILE A 221 -10.37 -7.43 -20.21
N GLY A 222 -9.19 -7.40 -19.58
CA GLY A 222 -8.36 -6.21 -19.44
C GLY A 222 -8.84 -5.25 -18.35
N ILE A 223 -8.17 -4.09 -18.28
CA ILE A 223 -8.51 -3.00 -17.35
C ILE A 223 -9.10 -1.87 -18.14
N VAL A 224 -10.37 -1.60 -17.87
CA VAL A 224 -11.13 -0.56 -18.53
C VAL A 224 -10.83 0.79 -17.89
N ILE A 225 -10.76 1.83 -18.72
CA ILE A 225 -10.59 3.22 -18.33
C ILE A 225 -11.70 4.03 -19.03
N ASP A 226 -12.39 4.87 -18.29
CA ASP A 226 -13.44 5.75 -18.81
C ASP A 226 -13.38 7.09 -18.09
N ASN A 227 -13.70 8.17 -18.80
CA ASN A 227 -14.00 9.43 -18.14
C ASN A 227 -15.23 10.10 -18.76
N ARG A 228 -15.84 10.97 -17.96
CA ARG A 228 -16.79 11.97 -18.40
C ARG A 228 -16.39 13.32 -17.83
N ILE A 229 -16.30 14.31 -18.70
CA ILE A 229 -16.02 15.69 -18.36
C ILE A 229 -17.18 16.52 -18.90
N ASN A 230 -17.82 17.30 -18.01
CA ASN A 230 -19.04 18.06 -18.29
C ASN A 230 -20.13 17.18 -18.94
N GLY A 231 -20.35 15.99 -18.36
CA GLY A 231 -21.34 15.00 -18.84
C GLY A 231 -20.95 14.25 -20.13
N LYS A 232 -19.89 14.66 -20.83
CA LYS A 232 -19.47 14.08 -22.10
C LYS A 232 -18.29 13.12 -21.91
N ARG A 233 -18.38 11.94 -22.51
CA ARG A 233 -17.27 10.98 -22.52
C ARG A 233 -16.15 11.46 -23.43
N GLU A 234 -14.92 11.53 -22.91
CA GLU A 234 -13.73 11.88 -23.71
C GLU A 234 -12.82 10.67 -23.94
N ILE A 235 -12.71 9.78 -22.96
CA ILE A 235 -11.85 8.60 -22.97
C ILE A 235 -12.71 7.37 -22.67
N ARG A 236 -12.56 6.34 -23.50
CA ARG A 236 -12.96 4.96 -23.22
C ARG A 236 -11.93 4.03 -23.84
N ASN A 237 -11.27 3.25 -23.01
CA ASN A 237 -10.30 2.26 -23.49
C ASN A 237 -10.32 1.01 -22.59
N SER A 238 -9.78 -0.09 -23.08
CA SER A 238 -9.38 -1.23 -22.26
C SER A 238 -7.90 -1.52 -22.48
N VAL A 239 -7.11 -1.49 -21.40
CA VAL A 239 -5.72 -1.92 -21.42
C VAL A 239 -5.71 -3.44 -21.34
N LYS A 240 -5.09 -4.08 -22.34
CA LYS A 240 -4.92 -5.54 -22.32
C LYS A 240 -3.95 -5.91 -21.18
N ALA A 241 -4.49 -6.60 -20.18
CA ALA A 241 -3.77 -7.06 -19.01
C ALA A 241 -4.44 -8.34 -18.51
N ASP A 242 -3.71 -9.45 -18.50
CA ASP A 242 -4.19 -10.68 -17.86
C ASP A 242 -3.84 -10.62 -16.38
N ILE A 243 -4.86 -10.35 -15.57
CA ILE A 243 -4.75 -10.23 -14.10
C ILE A 243 -5.53 -11.33 -13.38
N ARG A 244 -5.97 -12.38 -14.10
CA ARG A 244 -6.86 -13.42 -13.55
C ARG A 244 -6.29 -14.09 -12.31
N ASP A 245 -5.02 -14.46 -12.37
CA ASP A 245 -4.29 -15.07 -11.25
C ASP A 245 -4.10 -14.10 -10.07
N ILE A 246 -4.06 -12.80 -10.34
CA ILE A 246 -3.90 -11.75 -9.33
C ILE A 246 -5.23 -11.56 -8.59
N VAL A 247 -6.32 -11.36 -9.32
CA VAL A 247 -7.64 -11.06 -8.74
C VAL A 247 -8.30 -12.27 -8.07
N ALA A 248 -7.82 -13.49 -8.34
CA ALA A 248 -8.20 -14.73 -7.65
C ALA A 248 -7.54 -14.91 -6.28
N LYS A 249 -6.70 -13.95 -5.87
CA LYS A 249 -5.99 -13.94 -4.61
C LYS A 249 -6.13 -12.58 -3.95
N GLU A 250 -5.58 -12.49 -2.74
CA GLU A 250 -5.30 -11.22 -2.09
C GLU A 250 -4.37 -10.38 -2.98
N HIS A 251 -4.76 -9.13 -3.25
CA HIS A 251 -3.96 -8.19 -4.01
C HIS A 251 -4.11 -6.78 -3.46
N HIS A 252 -3.04 -6.02 -3.59
CA HIS A 252 -2.97 -4.63 -3.16
C HIS A 252 -3.24 -3.72 -4.36
N VAL A 253 -4.03 -2.66 -4.16
CA VAL A 253 -4.29 -1.65 -5.17
C VAL A 253 -3.68 -0.33 -4.71
N SER A 254 -2.83 0.25 -5.55
CA SER A 254 -2.27 1.59 -5.33
C SER A 254 -2.68 2.52 -6.47
N ILE A 255 -3.10 3.73 -6.15
CA ILE A 255 -3.48 4.77 -7.12
C ILE A 255 -2.74 6.05 -6.78
N ALA A 256 -2.23 6.74 -7.79
CA ALA A 256 -1.69 8.08 -7.66
C ALA A 256 -2.40 9.02 -8.63
N VAL A 257 -2.89 10.13 -8.08
CA VAL A 257 -3.52 11.22 -8.82
C VAL A 257 -2.65 12.44 -8.66
N ASN A 258 -2.21 13.01 -9.78
CA ASN A 258 -1.51 14.30 -9.79
C ASN A 258 -2.17 15.20 -10.82
N LYS A 259 -3.04 16.09 -10.33
CA LYS A 259 -3.91 16.94 -11.13
C LYS A 259 -4.78 16.06 -12.05
N GLN A 260 -4.51 16.10 -13.36
CA GLN A 260 -5.26 15.33 -14.35
C GLN A 260 -4.77 13.87 -14.49
N ARG A 261 -3.53 13.59 -14.06
CA ARG A 261 -2.87 12.31 -14.31
C ARG A 261 -3.33 11.28 -13.30
N PHE A 262 -3.82 10.16 -13.81
CA PHE A 262 -4.23 9.01 -13.00
C PHE A 262 -3.32 7.82 -13.29
N ARG A 263 -2.83 7.18 -12.23
CA ARG A 263 -2.02 5.97 -12.32
C ARG A 263 -2.58 4.90 -11.40
N LEU A 264 -2.60 3.65 -11.88
CA LEU A 264 -3.05 2.47 -11.13
C LEU A 264 -1.95 1.41 -11.17
N TRP A 265 -1.64 0.90 -9.99
CA TRP A 265 -0.86 -0.31 -9.78
C TRP A 265 -1.76 -1.36 -9.12
N ILE A 266 -1.61 -2.60 -9.58
CA ILE A 266 -2.12 -3.77 -8.84
C ILE A 266 -0.89 -4.58 -8.46
N ASN A 267 -0.72 -4.79 -7.15
CA ASN A 267 0.53 -5.17 -6.53
C ASN A 267 1.65 -4.19 -6.96
N GLN A 268 2.71 -4.71 -7.58
CA GLN A 268 3.87 -3.92 -7.99
C GLN A 268 3.84 -3.52 -9.47
N THR A 269 2.81 -3.93 -10.21
CA THR A 269 2.74 -3.73 -11.66
C THR A 269 1.85 -2.53 -11.99
N LYS A 270 2.41 -1.55 -12.71
CA LYS A 270 1.65 -0.40 -13.23
C LYS A 270 0.87 -0.83 -14.46
N TYR A 271 -0.45 -0.72 -14.41
CA TYR A 271 -1.32 -1.06 -15.54
C TYR A 271 -1.94 0.16 -16.20
N VAL A 272 -2.17 1.23 -15.45
CA VAL A 272 -2.78 2.46 -15.98
C VAL A 272 -1.85 3.63 -15.69
N ASP A 273 -1.62 4.46 -16.69
CA ASP A 273 -0.91 5.74 -16.58
C ASP A 273 -1.46 6.69 -17.65
N VAL A 274 -2.48 7.47 -17.27
CA VAL A 274 -3.22 8.34 -18.19
C VAL A 274 -3.07 9.79 -17.74
N PRO A 275 -2.26 10.61 -18.44
CA PRO A 275 -1.96 11.99 -18.05
C PRO A 275 -3.15 12.95 -17.99
N ARG A 276 -4.22 12.67 -18.74
CA ARG A 276 -5.40 13.55 -18.89
C ARG A 276 -6.69 12.81 -18.60
N LEU A 277 -6.72 12.02 -17.53
CA LEU A 277 -7.91 11.24 -17.19
C LEU A 277 -8.94 12.10 -16.45
N LEU A 278 -8.48 12.91 -15.51
CA LEU A 278 -9.32 13.80 -14.70
C LEU A 278 -9.41 15.21 -15.33
N PRO A 279 -10.49 15.96 -15.07
CA PRO A 279 -10.69 17.31 -15.58
C PRO A 279 -9.65 18.31 -15.07
N GLN A 280 -9.36 19.35 -15.85
CA GLN A 280 -8.47 20.43 -15.43
C GLN A 280 -9.10 21.37 -14.40
N ASN A 281 -10.40 21.65 -14.59
CA ASN A 281 -11.09 22.79 -13.99
C ASN A 281 -12.26 22.34 -13.09
N ALA A 282 -12.20 21.12 -12.55
CA ALA A 282 -13.19 20.64 -11.60
C ALA A 282 -12.50 19.98 -10.41
N ALA A 283 -12.92 20.38 -9.21
CA ALA A 283 -12.44 19.78 -7.98
C ALA A 283 -13.09 18.41 -7.80
N MET A 284 -12.26 17.37 -7.71
CA MET A 284 -12.73 16.03 -7.39
C MET A 284 -13.00 15.95 -5.88
N LYS A 285 -14.10 15.30 -5.48
CA LYS A 285 -14.59 15.34 -4.09
C LYS A 285 -14.68 13.99 -3.42
N SER A 286 -14.83 12.90 -4.18
CA SER A 286 -15.02 11.57 -3.60
C SER A 286 -14.39 10.45 -4.40
N ILE A 287 -14.19 9.34 -3.70
CA ILE A 287 -13.88 8.03 -4.27
C ILE A 287 -15.14 7.16 -4.13
N LYS A 288 -15.54 6.49 -5.20
CA LYS A 288 -16.70 5.59 -5.20
C LYS A 288 -16.32 4.22 -5.75
N PHE A 289 -16.74 3.17 -5.06
CA PHE A 289 -16.55 1.80 -5.51
C PHE A 289 -17.86 1.21 -6.02
N ASN A 290 -17.80 0.40 -7.07
CA ASN A 290 -18.95 -0.40 -7.53
C ASN A 290 -18.47 -1.83 -7.74
N LEU A 291 -19.29 -2.79 -7.34
CA LEU A 291 -19.05 -4.20 -7.62
C LEU A 291 -20.23 -4.75 -8.41
N ARG A 292 -19.96 -5.48 -9.49
CA ARG A 292 -20.99 -6.12 -10.31
C ARG A 292 -20.58 -7.53 -10.71
N GLY A 293 -21.57 -8.37 -11.02
CA GLY A 293 -21.38 -9.64 -11.71
C GLY A 293 -20.75 -10.72 -10.85
N ILE A 294 -20.93 -10.62 -9.53
CA ILE A 294 -20.50 -11.60 -8.53
C ILE A 294 -21.73 -12.39 -8.07
N ASP A 295 -21.63 -13.72 -7.99
CA ASP A 295 -22.71 -14.58 -7.46
C ASP A 295 -22.62 -14.67 -5.94
N ILE A 296 -23.50 -13.96 -5.23
CA ILE A 296 -23.49 -13.86 -3.76
C ILE A 296 -23.62 -15.21 -3.01
N ASN A 297 -24.06 -16.27 -3.68
CA ASN A 297 -24.20 -17.59 -3.06
C ASN A 297 -22.89 -18.38 -3.03
N LYS A 298 -21.88 -17.92 -3.77
CA LYS A 298 -20.65 -18.68 -4.02
C LYS A 298 -19.39 -17.80 -3.99
N GLU A 299 -19.51 -16.58 -4.47
CA GLU A 299 -18.41 -15.66 -4.69
C GLU A 299 -18.53 -14.47 -3.74
N ASN A 300 -17.41 -14.08 -3.13
CA ASN A 300 -17.35 -12.95 -2.22
C ASN A 300 -16.15 -12.06 -2.55
N ILE A 301 -16.35 -10.74 -2.51
CA ILE A 301 -15.28 -9.75 -2.65
C ILE A 301 -15.22 -8.93 -1.38
N PHE A 302 -14.00 -8.78 -0.87
CA PHE A 302 -13.69 -8.14 0.39
C PHE A 302 -12.71 -7.01 0.17
N LEU A 303 -12.88 -5.91 0.91
CA LEU A 303 -11.97 -4.76 0.91
C LEU A 303 -11.48 -4.49 2.34
N SER A 304 -10.23 -4.06 2.52
CA SER A 304 -9.69 -3.59 3.80
C SER A 304 -8.50 -2.65 3.62
N ASN A 305 -7.99 -2.12 4.74
CA ASN A 305 -6.81 -1.25 4.81
C ASN A 305 -6.89 -0.04 3.87
N PHE A 306 -8.07 0.58 3.77
CA PHE A 306 -8.28 1.69 2.86
C PHE A 306 -7.63 2.96 3.39
N LYS A 307 -6.82 3.59 2.54
CA LYS A 307 -6.02 4.76 2.87
C LYS A 307 -6.10 5.79 1.74
N ILE A 308 -6.20 7.06 2.13
CA ILE A 308 -5.96 8.20 1.24
C ILE A 308 -4.92 9.10 1.89
N ALA A 309 -3.93 9.53 1.12
CA ALA A 309 -2.94 10.49 1.56
C ALA A 309 -2.70 11.56 0.50
N GLU A 310 -2.60 12.81 0.94
CA GLU A 310 -2.17 13.96 0.13
C GLU A 310 -0.71 13.76 -0.29
N GLY A 311 -0.37 14.18 -1.51
CA GLY A 311 0.96 14.03 -2.08
C GLY A 311 1.05 12.91 -3.14
N GLY A 312 2.11 12.12 -3.08
CA GLY A 312 2.45 11.18 -4.18
C GLY A 312 3.05 11.90 -5.39
N LEU A 313 3.68 13.05 -5.14
CA LEU A 313 4.44 13.79 -6.12
C LEU A 313 5.68 13.03 -6.58
N ASP A 314 6.20 13.41 -7.74
CA ASP A 314 7.52 12.97 -8.17
C ASP A 314 8.59 13.63 -7.29
N LEU A 315 9.05 12.90 -6.28
CA LEU A 315 10.05 13.35 -5.31
C LEU A 315 11.40 13.63 -5.96
N ARG A 316 11.64 13.08 -7.17
CA ARG A 316 12.82 13.44 -7.96
C ARG A 316 12.85 14.92 -8.26
N ARG A 317 11.72 15.45 -8.72
CA ARG A 317 11.59 16.85 -9.08
C ARG A 317 11.75 17.71 -7.84
N GLN A 318 11.13 17.33 -6.72
CA GLN A 318 11.32 18.06 -5.46
C GLN A 318 12.79 18.08 -5.01
N LEU A 319 13.49 16.95 -5.10
CA LEU A 319 14.89 16.88 -4.71
C LEU A 319 15.80 17.68 -5.64
N ILE A 320 15.55 17.65 -6.95
CA ILE A 320 16.32 18.41 -7.96
C ILE A 320 16.05 19.92 -7.85
N GLU A 321 14.79 20.33 -7.75
CA GLU A 321 14.39 21.74 -7.79
C GLU A 321 14.52 22.43 -6.43
N ASN A 322 14.03 21.79 -5.36
CA ASN A 322 13.96 22.41 -4.03
C ASN A 322 15.14 22.01 -3.13
N GLY A 323 15.95 21.04 -3.54
CA GLY A 323 17.09 20.53 -2.76
C GLY A 323 16.69 19.77 -1.49
N LYS A 324 15.39 19.59 -1.20
CA LYS A 324 14.94 18.81 -0.06
C LYS A 324 13.52 18.30 -0.22
N PHE A 325 13.23 17.17 0.42
CA PHE A 325 11.86 16.75 0.69
C PHE A 325 11.80 15.90 1.97
N ILE A 326 10.59 15.77 2.51
CA ILE A 326 10.28 15.01 3.73
C ILE A 326 9.27 13.94 3.35
N THR A 327 9.39 12.73 3.88
CA THR A 327 8.41 11.68 3.63
C THR A 327 8.22 10.73 4.81
N SER A 328 6.97 10.41 5.11
CA SER A 328 6.56 9.32 6.00
C SER A 328 6.37 7.98 5.25
N GLY A 329 6.63 7.98 3.94
CA GLY A 329 6.42 6.84 3.05
C GLY A 329 7.55 5.80 3.03
N ILE A 330 8.69 6.08 3.69
CA ILE A 330 9.71 5.06 3.93
C ILE A 330 9.28 4.25 5.15
N LEU A 331 8.73 3.07 4.90
CA LEU A 331 8.19 2.16 5.90
C LEU A 331 9.23 1.13 6.33
N PHE A 332 9.20 0.82 7.63
CA PHE A 332 10.07 -0.17 8.27
C PHE A 332 9.25 -1.16 9.09
N ASP A 333 9.81 -2.35 9.33
CA ASP A 333 9.26 -3.28 10.32
C ASP A 333 9.23 -2.62 11.71
N SER A 334 8.25 -3.00 12.53
CA SER A 334 8.10 -2.39 13.86
C SER A 334 9.35 -2.58 14.71
N GLY A 335 9.84 -1.50 15.30
CA GLY A 335 11.08 -1.49 16.09
C GLY A 335 12.36 -1.81 15.31
N SER A 336 12.32 -1.83 13.97
CA SER A 336 13.43 -2.24 13.11
C SER A 336 13.82 -1.17 12.08
N ALA A 337 14.99 -1.39 11.46
CA ALA A 337 15.50 -0.69 10.29
C ALA A 337 15.35 -1.50 8.98
N THR A 338 14.68 -2.65 9.01
CA THR A 338 14.32 -3.42 7.80
C THR A 338 13.33 -2.62 6.95
N ILE A 339 13.73 -2.25 5.74
CA ILE A 339 12.90 -1.49 4.79
C ILE A 339 11.85 -2.41 4.18
N LYS A 340 10.62 -1.90 4.13
CA LYS A 340 9.51 -2.62 3.49
C LYS A 340 9.45 -2.37 1.98
N PRO A 341 8.99 -3.34 1.17
CA PRO A 341 8.91 -3.22 -0.29
C PRO A 341 8.23 -1.95 -0.80
N GLN A 342 7.19 -1.48 -0.10
CA GLN A 342 6.44 -0.26 -0.42
C GLN A 342 7.32 1.00 -0.47
N SER A 343 8.42 1.02 0.28
CA SER A 343 9.36 2.14 0.36
C SER A 343 10.25 2.28 -0.89
N TYR A 344 10.46 1.20 -1.64
CA TYR A 344 11.44 1.16 -2.72
C TYR A 344 11.05 2.05 -3.91
N GLY A 345 9.77 2.40 -4.06
CA GLY A 345 9.34 3.39 -5.05
C GLY A 345 9.95 4.78 -4.78
N ILE A 346 9.96 5.22 -3.52
CA ILE A 346 10.60 6.48 -3.10
C ILE A 346 12.12 6.39 -3.25
N ILE A 347 12.73 5.30 -2.76
CA ILE A 347 14.19 5.12 -2.81
C ILE A 347 14.67 5.14 -4.27
N ARG A 348 13.93 4.51 -5.19
CA ARG A 348 14.20 4.58 -6.63
C ARG A 348 14.09 5.99 -7.17
N GLN A 349 13.10 6.77 -6.76
CA GLN A 349 13.01 8.16 -7.18
C GLN A 349 14.25 8.92 -6.72
N VAL A 350 14.64 8.82 -5.46
CA VAL A 350 15.90 9.43 -4.97
C VAL A 350 17.10 8.99 -5.81
N SER A 351 17.24 7.70 -6.12
CA SER A 351 18.34 7.21 -6.94
C SER A 351 18.33 7.81 -8.36
N GLN A 352 17.14 7.92 -8.98
CA GLN A 352 16.98 8.51 -10.30
C GLN A 352 17.35 10.00 -10.31
N ALA A 353 16.99 10.76 -9.26
CA ALA A 353 17.42 12.14 -9.12
C ALA A 353 18.95 12.26 -9.00
N MET A 354 19.58 11.43 -8.18
CA MET A 354 21.04 11.40 -8.04
C MET A 354 21.77 10.92 -9.31
N GLN A 355 21.15 10.07 -10.12
CA GLN A 355 21.68 9.65 -11.42
C GLN A 355 21.54 10.76 -12.48
N GLN A 356 20.43 11.52 -12.45
CA GLN A 356 20.21 12.67 -13.33
C GLN A 356 21.11 13.86 -13.00
N GLU A 357 21.49 14.02 -11.74
CA GLU A 357 22.43 15.05 -11.29
C GLU A 357 23.67 14.40 -10.64
N PRO A 358 24.70 14.05 -11.42
CA PRO A 358 25.88 13.33 -10.93
C PRO A 358 26.67 14.05 -9.82
N SER A 359 26.57 15.38 -9.75
CA SER A 359 27.20 16.21 -8.70
C SER A 359 26.40 16.24 -7.39
N MET A 360 25.16 15.76 -7.37
CA MET A 360 24.31 15.79 -6.18
C MET A 360 24.90 14.93 -5.06
N HIS A 361 25.10 15.55 -3.90
CA HIS A 361 25.38 14.88 -2.63
C HIS A 361 24.15 14.99 -1.75
N LEU A 362 23.89 13.97 -0.94
CA LEU A 362 22.65 13.84 -0.19
C LEU A 362 22.94 13.57 1.29
N ASN A 363 22.19 14.22 2.17
CA ASN A 363 22.07 13.85 3.57
C ASN A 363 20.69 13.24 3.83
N ILE A 364 20.66 12.05 4.40
CA ILE A 364 19.45 11.30 4.75
C ILE A 364 19.29 11.31 6.26
N ILE A 365 18.20 11.89 6.75
CA ILE A 365 17.97 12.05 8.19
C ILE A 365 16.76 11.24 8.61
N GLY A 366 16.94 10.29 9.54
CA GLY A 366 15.86 9.53 10.13
C GLY A 366 15.24 10.22 11.35
N PHE A 367 13.92 10.03 11.53
CA PHE A 367 13.16 10.49 12.70
C PHE A 367 12.24 9.38 13.24
N THR A 368 11.91 9.45 14.52
CA THR A 368 10.94 8.58 15.19
C THR A 368 9.78 9.41 15.74
N ASP A 369 8.73 8.72 16.22
CA ASP A 369 7.77 9.33 17.12
C ASP A 369 8.34 9.37 18.56
N SER A 370 7.54 9.88 19.50
CA SER A 370 7.92 10.00 20.90
C SER A 370 7.70 8.73 21.74
N ASP A 371 7.50 7.56 21.13
CA ASP A 371 7.30 6.34 21.87
C ASP A 371 8.62 5.62 22.11
N GLY A 372 8.91 5.34 23.38
CA GLY A 372 10.13 4.66 23.80
C GLY A 372 11.20 5.63 24.32
N PRO A 373 12.35 5.13 24.77
CA PRO A 373 13.42 5.97 25.31
C PRO A 373 14.13 6.78 24.20
N ASP A 374 14.47 8.03 24.49
CA ASP A 374 15.14 8.96 23.57
C ASP A 374 16.41 8.36 22.92
N GLU A 375 17.25 7.66 23.70
CA GLU A 375 18.48 7.03 23.21
C GLU A 375 18.20 5.88 22.23
N ALA A 376 17.14 5.10 22.49
CA ALA A 376 16.71 4.04 21.59
C ALA A 376 16.14 4.63 20.29
N ASN A 377 15.35 5.69 20.39
CA ASN A 377 14.81 6.44 19.25
C ASN A 377 15.93 7.07 18.40
N LEU A 378 16.94 7.65 19.03
CA LEU A 378 18.10 8.20 18.35
C LEU A 378 18.87 7.10 17.58
N THR A 379 19.10 5.95 18.23
CA THR A 379 19.78 4.81 17.61
C THR A 379 18.98 4.26 16.42
N LEU A 380 17.68 4.03 16.61
CA LEU A 380 16.78 3.50 15.58
C LEU A 380 16.70 4.44 14.37
N SER A 381 16.58 5.75 14.61
CA SER A 381 16.54 6.74 13.52
C SER A 381 17.82 6.74 12.67
N LYS A 382 19.00 6.61 13.29
CA LYS A 382 20.29 6.48 12.57
C LYS A 382 20.36 5.21 11.76
N GLN A 383 19.93 4.08 12.33
CA GLN A 383 19.90 2.79 11.63
C GLN A 383 18.97 2.81 10.42
N ARG A 384 17.80 3.45 10.55
CA ARG A 384 16.85 3.63 9.44
C ARG A 384 17.43 4.46 8.29
N ALA A 385 18.10 5.57 8.61
CA ALA A 385 18.78 6.38 7.59
C ALA A 385 19.90 5.59 6.89
N ALA A 386 20.69 4.82 7.66
CA ALA A 386 21.73 3.93 7.14
C ALA A 386 21.15 2.86 6.20
N ALA A 387 20.04 2.21 6.58
CA ALA A 387 19.38 1.22 5.73
C ALA A 387 18.93 1.81 4.38
N VAL A 388 18.44 3.05 4.36
CA VAL A 388 18.06 3.74 3.12
C VAL A 388 19.28 4.01 2.25
N LYS A 389 20.39 4.48 2.85
CA LYS A 389 21.67 4.62 2.16
C LYS A 389 22.12 3.28 1.57
N ASP A 390 22.08 2.22 2.35
CA ASP A 390 22.52 0.89 1.91
C ASP A 390 21.67 0.38 0.74
N ALA A 391 20.36 0.66 0.73
CA ALA A 391 19.50 0.35 -0.41
C ALA A 391 19.89 1.17 -1.66
N LEU A 392 20.16 2.47 -1.52
CA LEU A 392 20.63 3.32 -2.64
C LEU A 392 21.95 2.84 -3.24
N VAL A 393 22.89 2.40 -2.38
CA VAL A 393 24.20 1.91 -2.80
C VAL A 393 24.12 0.52 -3.41
N SER A 394 23.50 -0.43 -2.71
CA SER A 394 23.51 -1.85 -3.11
C SER A 394 22.56 -2.16 -4.26
N VAL A 395 21.36 -1.57 -4.28
CA VAL A 395 20.32 -1.88 -5.27
C VAL A 395 20.36 -0.95 -6.48
N TYR A 396 20.76 0.31 -6.28
CA TYR A 396 20.73 1.33 -7.32
C TYR A 396 22.11 1.89 -7.70
N HIS A 397 23.17 1.33 -7.12
CA HIS A 397 24.57 1.60 -7.44
C HIS A 397 24.96 3.09 -7.34
N ILE A 398 24.36 3.82 -6.40
CA ILE A 398 24.80 5.16 -6.06
C ILE A 398 26.09 5.07 -5.26
N ALA A 399 27.08 5.90 -5.59
CA ALA A 399 28.35 5.91 -4.87
C ALA A 399 28.15 6.34 -3.39
N SER A 400 28.70 5.55 -2.46
CA SER A 400 28.47 5.71 -1.01
C SER A 400 28.98 7.05 -0.44
N ASP A 401 30.01 7.61 -1.05
CA ASP A 401 30.60 8.92 -0.71
C ASP A 401 29.65 10.09 -1.04
N ARG A 402 28.70 9.89 -1.96
CA ARG A 402 27.65 10.87 -2.28
C ARG A 402 26.53 10.92 -1.26
N ILE A 403 26.52 10.04 -0.26
CA ILE A 403 25.41 9.91 0.71
C ILE A 403 25.95 9.98 2.14
N GLN A 404 25.48 10.98 2.88
CA GLN A 404 25.62 11.09 4.32
C GLN A 404 24.31 10.69 5.00
N THR A 405 24.41 10.26 6.26
CA THR A 405 23.25 9.84 7.06
C THR A 405 23.33 10.43 8.44
N ASP A 406 22.19 10.85 8.98
CA ASP A 406 22.02 11.28 10.36
C ASP A 406 20.72 10.70 10.95
N GLY A 407 20.57 10.79 12.26
CA GLY A 407 19.34 10.42 12.96
C GLY A 407 19.06 11.39 14.09
N LYS A 408 17.80 11.82 14.18
CA LYS A 408 17.35 12.84 15.15
C LYS A 408 16.44 12.29 16.25
N GLY A 409 16.18 10.98 16.25
CA GLY A 409 15.19 10.39 17.17
C GLY A 409 13.85 11.12 17.05
N GLU A 410 13.28 11.47 18.19
CA GLU A 410 11.99 12.17 18.28
C GLU A 410 12.08 13.71 18.16
N ALA A 411 13.29 14.25 17.95
CA ALA A 411 13.48 15.69 17.86
C ALA A 411 12.78 16.29 16.63
N ASN A 412 12.35 17.55 16.73
CA ASN A 412 11.66 18.28 15.68
C ASN A 412 10.40 17.55 15.16
N PRO A 413 9.39 17.29 16.01
CA PRO A 413 8.14 16.72 15.56
C PRO A 413 7.44 17.68 14.57
N ILE A 414 6.88 17.12 13.50
CA ILE A 414 6.11 17.87 12.49
C ILE A 414 4.60 17.76 12.72
N ALA A 415 4.19 16.88 13.63
CA ALA A 415 2.80 16.67 14.02
C ALA A 415 2.68 16.29 15.51
N ASP A 416 1.46 16.30 16.03
CA ASP A 416 1.18 16.03 17.44
C ASP A 416 1.44 14.56 17.81
N ASN A 417 2.49 14.33 18.60
CA ASN A 417 2.84 13.02 19.16
C ASN A 417 1.78 12.45 20.11
N ALA A 418 0.77 13.22 20.52
CA ALA A 418 -0.34 12.70 21.30
C ALA A 418 -1.36 11.89 20.46
N THR A 419 -1.36 12.02 19.13
CA THR A 419 -2.32 11.35 18.23
C THR A 419 -1.65 10.25 17.41
N ALA A 420 -2.40 9.20 17.05
CA ALA A 420 -1.87 8.13 16.19
C ALA A 420 -1.41 8.64 14.83
N VAL A 421 -2.22 9.51 14.21
CA VAL A 421 -1.92 10.17 12.93
C VAL A 421 -0.65 11.01 13.03
N GLY A 422 -0.51 11.83 14.08
CA GLY A 422 0.68 12.66 14.26
C GLY A 422 1.95 11.85 14.53
N LYS A 423 1.87 10.75 15.29
CA LYS A 423 2.99 9.80 15.43
C LYS A 423 3.40 9.18 14.09
N ALA A 424 2.42 8.77 13.28
CA ALA A 424 2.69 8.24 11.95
C ALA A 424 3.42 9.25 11.04
N GLN A 425 3.06 10.54 11.15
CA GLN A 425 3.74 11.62 10.42
C GLN A 425 5.16 11.89 10.98
N ASN A 426 5.37 11.76 12.29
CA ASN A 426 6.68 11.98 12.90
C ASN A 426 7.70 10.86 12.59
N ARG A 427 7.22 9.62 12.38
CA ARG A 427 8.03 8.51 11.83
C ARG A 427 8.33 8.75 10.35
N ARG A 428 9.37 9.52 10.07
CA ARG A 428 9.69 10.01 8.72
C ARG A 428 11.18 9.97 8.41
N VAL A 429 11.51 10.17 7.14
CA VAL A 429 12.86 10.37 6.63
C VAL A 429 12.90 11.69 5.86
N GLU A 430 13.96 12.46 6.07
CA GLU A 430 14.23 13.69 5.32
C GLU A 430 15.42 13.49 4.39
N PHE A 431 15.30 13.99 3.17
CA PHE A 431 16.35 13.95 2.16
C PHE A 431 16.75 15.39 1.83
N ILE A 432 18.03 15.72 1.99
CA ILE A 432 18.55 17.08 1.84
C ILE A 432 19.77 17.06 0.95
N LYS A 433 19.75 17.79 -0.16
CA LYS A 433 20.89 18.03 -1.02
C LYS A 433 21.92 18.87 -0.27
N LEU A 434 23.18 18.42 -0.28
CA LEU A 434 24.33 19.09 0.36
C LEU A 434 24.93 20.19 -0.51
#